data_AF-A0A0G0TQV8-F1
#
_entry.id   AF-A0A0G0TQV8-F1
#
_cell.length_a   1.000
_cell.length_b   1.000
_cell.length_c   1.000
_cell.angle_alpha   90.00
_cell.angle_beta   90.00
_cell.angle_gamma   90.00
#
_symmetry.space_group_name_H-M   'P 1'
#
loop_
_entity.id
_entity.type
_entity.pdbx_description
1 polymer ?
#
loop_
_entity_poly.entity_id
_entity_poly.type
_entity_poly.pdbx_seq_one_letter_code
_entity_poly.pdbx_strand_id
1 'polypeptide(L)'
;MNNVEIITLKAPDIRDFAYERNKLLKKASSVWVFFVDGDEKISEELKKEIENLDPGSYNGYYVKRKIIFLGHVIGEDKVLRLGKRDAGKWNRKVHEVWNIKGKVGLLKNFLIHNTAEDISSYVGKINKYSSIHAEENLKEGKKANTFKIIFYPKMMFLKNILQGRGFTFSMLQSLHSFLGWSKEWELTRKTGQAK
;
A
#
# COMPACT_ATOMS: atom_id res chain seq x y z
N MET A 1 -6.67 20.58 20.69
CA MET A 1 -6.81 19.73 19.49
C MET A 1 -7.99 20.23 18.63
N ASN A 2 -8.01 21.50 18.20
CA ASN A 2 -9.21 22.09 17.57
C ASN A 2 -9.14 22.25 16.05
N ASN A 3 -8.09 21.74 15.37
CA ASN A 3 -7.86 22.02 13.94
C ASN A 3 -7.70 20.75 13.07
N VAL A 4 -8.27 19.61 13.46
CA VAL A 4 -8.20 18.38 12.65
C VAL A 4 -9.59 18.02 12.11
N GLU A 5 -9.71 18.00 10.79
CA GLU A 5 -10.87 17.45 10.09
C GLU A 5 -10.62 15.96 9.82
N ILE A 6 -11.56 15.10 10.22
CA ILE A 6 -11.51 13.66 9.93
C ILE A 6 -12.55 13.33 8.87
N ILE A 7 -12.11 12.84 7.72
CA ILE A 7 -12.98 12.36 6.64
C ILE A 7 -12.88 10.84 6.57
N THR A 8 -13.94 10.14 6.99
CA THR A 8 -14.01 8.68 6.92
C THR A 8 -14.60 8.21 5.59
N LEU A 9 -13.85 7.41 4.85
CA LEU A 9 -14.34 6.73 3.65
C LEU A 9 -15.26 5.56 4.04
N LYS A 10 -16.55 5.67 3.72
CA LYS A 10 -17.51 4.57 3.84
C LYS A 10 -17.73 3.93 2.48
N ALA A 11 -16.83 3.04 2.08
CA ALA A 11 -16.92 2.30 0.82
C ALA A 11 -16.65 0.81 1.07
N PRO A 12 -17.68 -0.05 1.08
CA PRO A 12 -17.45 -1.49 1.11
C PRO A 12 -16.80 -1.94 -0.20
N ASP A 13 -15.92 -2.94 -0.11
CA ASP A 13 -15.30 -3.62 -1.27
C ASP A 13 -14.55 -2.73 -2.29
N ILE A 14 -13.65 -1.85 -1.81
CA ILE A 14 -12.83 -0.99 -2.69
C ILE A 14 -12.00 -1.84 -3.67
N ARG A 15 -12.13 -1.56 -4.97
CA ARG A 15 -11.29 -2.14 -6.05
C ARG A 15 -10.27 -1.17 -6.64
N ASP A 16 -10.42 0.12 -6.40
CA ASP A 16 -9.50 1.17 -6.82
C ASP A 16 -9.20 2.11 -5.65
N PHE A 17 -8.13 1.81 -4.92
CA PHE A 17 -7.73 2.58 -3.75
C PHE A 17 -7.27 4.00 -4.13
N ALA A 18 -6.60 4.16 -5.27
CA ALA A 18 -6.15 5.47 -5.74
C ALA A 18 -7.33 6.37 -6.11
N TYR A 19 -8.35 5.85 -6.78
CA TYR A 19 -9.56 6.60 -7.11
C TYR A 19 -10.25 7.14 -5.84
N GLU A 20 -10.45 6.29 -4.83
CA GLU A 20 -11.09 6.72 -3.59
C GLU A 20 -10.23 7.72 -2.81
N ARG A 21 -8.91 7.52 -2.73
CA ARG A 21 -8.01 8.50 -2.09
C ARG A 21 -7.99 9.84 -2.84
N ASN A 22 -8.03 9.84 -4.17
CA ASN A 22 -8.13 11.06 -4.97
C ASN A 22 -9.48 11.78 -4.77
N LYS A 23 -10.58 11.06 -4.55
CA LYS A 23 -11.86 11.67 -4.15
C LYS A 23 -11.76 12.33 -2.78
N LEU A 24 -11.07 11.72 -1.83
CA LEU A 24 -10.83 12.31 -0.51
C LEU A 24 -9.96 13.57 -0.59
N LEU A 25 -8.92 13.58 -1.43
CA LEU A 25 -8.09 14.77 -1.69
C LEU A 25 -8.94 15.98 -2.14
N LYS A 26 -9.93 15.74 -3.02
CA LYS A 26 -10.84 16.79 -3.50
C LYS A 26 -11.82 17.28 -2.43
N LYS A 27 -12.18 16.42 -1.47
CA LYS A 27 -13.09 16.75 -0.37
C LYS A 27 -12.38 17.47 0.78
N ALA A 28 -11.09 17.22 0.98
CA ALA A 28 -10.33 17.81 2.07
C ALA A 28 -10.26 19.34 1.94
N SER A 29 -10.58 20.05 3.02
CA SER A 29 -10.51 21.50 3.10
C SER A 29 -9.11 22.01 3.47
N SER A 30 -8.43 21.26 4.34
CA SER A 30 -7.06 21.53 4.81
C SER A 30 -6.00 21.43 3.72
N VAL A 31 -4.95 22.25 3.81
CA VAL A 31 -3.80 22.20 2.89
C VAL A 31 -3.05 20.88 3.02
N TRP A 32 -2.79 20.44 4.25
CA TRP A 32 -2.13 19.18 4.56
C TRP A 32 -3.15 18.10 4.90
N VAL A 33 -2.92 16.89 4.38
CA VAL A 33 -3.74 15.72 4.66
C VAL A 33 -2.87 14.54 5.06
N PHE A 34 -3.39 13.72 5.97
CA PHE A 34 -2.76 12.49 6.43
C PHE A 34 -3.68 11.30 6.15
N PHE A 35 -3.25 10.39 5.28
CA PHE A 35 -3.99 9.16 5.00
C PHE A 35 -3.69 8.09 6.04
N VAL A 36 -4.71 7.40 6.52
CA VAL A 36 -4.62 6.26 7.44
C VAL A 36 -5.55 5.17 6.93
N ASP A 37 -5.03 3.97 6.70
CA ASP A 37 -5.86 2.82 6.34
C ASP A 37 -6.55 2.23 7.59
N GLY A 38 -7.65 1.50 7.40
CA GLY A 38 -8.44 0.96 8.53
C GLY A 38 -7.70 -0.06 9.40
N ASP A 39 -6.59 -0.61 8.91
CA ASP A 39 -5.68 -1.51 9.62
C ASP A 39 -4.44 -0.79 10.19
N GLU A 40 -4.39 0.54 10.12
CA GLU A 40 -3.30 1.39 10.62
C GLU A 40 -3.72 2.21 11.86
N LYS A 41 -2.77 2.44 12.79
CA LYS A 41 -2.96 3.28 13.99
C LYS A 41 -1.80 4.26 14.14
N ILE A 42 -2.11 5.55 14.28
CA ILE A 42 -1.12 6.60 14.57
C ILE A 42 -0.61 6.42 16.01
N SER A 43 0.71 6.32 16.20
CA SER A 43 1.30 6.29 17.54
C SER A 43 1.27 7.67 18.19
N GLU A 44 1.30 7.76 19.52
CA GLU A 44 1.33 9.05 20.20
C GLU A 44 2.60 9.85 19.86
N GLU A 45 3.73 9.17 19.63
CA GLU A 45 4.98 9.80 19.20
C GLU A 45 4.86 10.38 17.79
N LEU A 46 4.26 9.63 16.85
CA LEU A 46 4.03 10.11 15.48
C LEU A 46 3.06 11.29 15.46
N LYS A 47 2.00 11.23 16.27
CA LYS A 47 1.06 12.33 16.43
C LYS A 47 1.76 13.59 16.93
N LYS A 48 2.55 13.50 18.02
CA LYS A 48 3.34 14.62 18.54
C LYS A 48 4.34 15.15 17.51
N GLU A 49 4.96 14.26 16.73
CA GLU A 49 5.87 14.67 15.66
C GLU A 49 5.16 15.48 14.58
N ILE A 50 3.98 15.05 14.15
CA ILE A 50 3.17 15.74 13.13
C ILE A 50 2.65 17.09 13.67
N GLU A 51 2.18 17.14 14.92
CA GLU A 51 1.66 18.37 15.55
C GLU A 51 2.74 19.45 15.68
N ASN A 52 4.01 19.07 15.86
CA ASN A 52 5.15 19.99 15.98
C ASN A 52 5.96 20.14 14.69
N LEU A 53 5.49 19.58 13.57
CA LEU A 53 6.22 19.58 12.31
C LEU A 53 6.20 20.97 11.66
N ASP A 54 7.37 21.56 11.46
CA ASP A 54 7.53 22.65 10.49
C ASP A 54 7.75 22.05 9.09
N PRO A 55 6.78 22.21 8.16
CA PRO A 55 6.90 21.62 6.84
C PRO A 55 7.98 22.26 5.96
N GLY A 56 8.42 23.48 6.26
CA GLY A 56 9.37 24.22 5.44
C GLY A 56 9.08 24.16 3.93
N SER A 57 10.04 23.65 3.14
CA SER A 57 9.93 23.51 1.68
C SER A 57 9.40 22.15 1.20
N TYR A 58 8.98 21.27 2.11
CA TYR A 58 8.47 19.94 1.77
C TYR A 58 6.99 19.99 1.35
N ASN A 59 6.62 19.09 0.45
CA ASN A 59 5.26 18.89 -0.04
C ASN A 59 4.65 17.56 0.41
N GLY A 60 5.45 16.69 1.04
CA GLY A 60 5.00 15.44 1.63
C GLY A 60 6.05 14.80 2.52
N TYR A 61 5.63 13.79 3.27
CA TYR A 61 6.50 13.02 4.14
C TYR A 61 6.18 11.53 4.07
N TYR A 62 7.24 10.75 3.85
CA TYR A 62 7.22 9.34 4.20
C TYR A 62 7.08 9.19 5.72
N VAL A 63 6.31 8.20 6.11
CA VAL A 63 6.10 7.79 7.50
C VAL A 63 6.61 6.36 7.60
N LYS A 64 7.40 6.06 8.63
CA LYS A 64 7.81 4.68 8.89
C LYS A 64 6.59 3.89 9.34
N ARG A 65 6.47 2.63 8.92
CA ARG A 65 5.47 1.73 9.46
C ARG A 65 6.11 0.56 10.16
N LYS A 66 5.55 0.22 11.31
CA LYS A 66 5.82 -1.03 12.00
C LYS A 66 4.78 -2.04 11.58
N ILE A 67 5.22 -3.11 10.91
CA ILE A 67 4.34 -4.12 10.33
C ILE A 67 4.11 -5.21 11.38
N ILE A 68 2.85 -5.39 11.75
CA ILE A 68 2.39 -6.42 12.68
C ILE A 68 1.60 -7.46 11.89
N PHE A 69 1.96 -8.72 12.04
CA PHE A 69 1.29 -9.86 11.43
C PHE A 69 1.00 -10.90 12.52
N LEU A 70 -0.28 -11.25 12.71
CA LEU A 70 -0.74 -12.16 13.75
C LEU A 70 -0.24 -11.76 15.15
N GLY A 71 -0.29 -10.46 15.46
CA GLY A 71 0.15 -9.92 16.76
C GLY A 71 1.67 -9.79 16.93
N HIS A 72 2.49 -10.22 15.96
CA HIS A 72 3.94 -10.12 16.03
C HIS A 72 4.50 -9.06 15.09
N VAL A 73 5.47 -8.29 15.57
CA VAL A 73 6.23 -7.35 14.72
C VAL A 73 7.11 -8.18 13.79
N ILE A 74 6.88 -8.05 12.48
CA ILE A 74 7.64 -8.79 11.46
C ILE A 74 8.60 -7.91 10.67
N GLY A 75 8.61 -6.60 10.92
CA GLY A 75 9.56 -5.69 10.32
C GLY A 75 8.98 -4.29 10.11
N GLU A 76 9.66 -3.51 9.29
CA GLU A 76 9.35 -2.11 9.07
C GLU A 76 9.41 -1.77 7.58
N ASP A 77 8.65 -0.74 7.19
CA ASP A 77 8.78 -0.10 5.88
C ASP A 77 8.52 1.41 5.98
N LYS A 78 8.39 2.09 4.84
CA LYS A 78 7.97 3.50 4.79
C LYS A 78 6.92 3.71 3.71
N VAL A 79 5.94 4.56 3.99
CA VAL A 79 4.87 4.94 3.05
C VAL A 79 4.63 6.45 3.07
N LEU A 80 4.31 7.01 1.91
CA LEU A 80 3.96 8.42 1.79
C LEU A 80 2.50 8.61 2.22
N ARG A 81 2.29 9.19 3.40
CA ARG A 81 0.96 9.34 4.02
C ARG A 81 0.60 10.78 4.37
N LEU A 82 1.59 11.62 4.65
CA LEU A 82 1.40 13.05 4.90
C LEU A 82 1.76 13.83 3.64
N GLY A 83 0.90 14.74 3.18
CA GLY A 83 1.22 15.58 2.04
C GLY A 83 0.26 16.73 1.83
N LYS A 84 0.68 17.72 1.04
CA LYS A 84 -0.21 18.76 0.56
C LYS A 84 -1.23 18.16 -0.40
N ARG A 85 -2.51 18.47 -0.20
CA ARG A 85 -3.62 17.81 -0.94
C ARG A 85 -3.56 18.04 -2.46
N ASP A 86 -2.96 19.13 -2.89
CA ASP A 86 -2.84 19.58 -4.28
C ASP A 86 -1.47 19.28 -4.92
N ALA A 87 -0.50 18.79 -4.14
CA ALA A 87 0.86 18.56 -4.63
C ALA A 87 1.02 17.29 -5.48
N GLY A 88 -0.01 16.45 -5.58
CA GLY A 88 0.09 15.19 -6.30
C GLY A 88 -1.21 14.42 -6.42
N LYS A 89 -1.15 13.28 -7.12
CA LYS A 89 -2.28 12.36 -7.27
C LYS A 89 -1.86 10.93 -6.93
N TRP A 90 -2.77 10.17 -6.33
CA TRP A 90 -2.62 8.73 -6.19
C TRP A 90 -2.76 8.06 -7.55
N ASN A 91 -1.88 7.12 -7.85
CA ASN A 91 -1.95 6.30 -9.06
C ASN A 91 -1.93 4.83 -8.69
N ARG A 92 -2.45 4.03 -9.62
CA ARG A 92 -2.57 2.57 -9.56
C ARG A 92 -3.66 2.08 -8.61
N LYS A 93 -4.49 1.13 -9.06
CA LYS A 93 -5.65 0.66 -8.29
C LYS A 93 -5.29 -0.02 -6.97
N VAL A 94 -4.15 -0.72 -6.93
CA VAL A 94 -3.58 -1.41 -5.76
C VAL A 94 -2.06 -1.27 -5.78
N HIS A 95 -1.44 -1.28 -4.60
CA HIS A 95 -0.04 -0.82 -4.44
C HIS A 95 0.12 0.60 -4.97
N GLU A 96 -0.87 1.42 -4.61
CA GLU A 96 -1.02 2.78 -5.03
C GLU A 96 0.15 3.65 -4.56
N VAL A 97 0.55 4.58 -5.42
CA VAL A 97 1.65 5.51 -5.15
C VAL A 97 1.12 6.93 -5.23
N TRP A 98 1.37 7.73 -4.19
CA TRP A 98 1.07 9.15 -4.21
C TRP A 98 2.20 9.91 -4.90
N ASN A 99 1.98 10.32 -6.15
CA ASN A 99 2.99 11.04 -6.92
C ASN A 99 2.95 12.53 -6.56
N ILE A 100 3.61 12.89 -5.46
CA ILE A 100 3.80 14.28 -5.01
C ILE A 100 4.95 14.93 -5.78
N LYS A 101 4.70 16.14 -6.29
CA LYS A 101 5.71 17.02 -6.89
C LYS A 101 6.41 17.83 -5.80
N GLY A 102 7.73 18.01 -5.93
CA GLY A 102 8.55 18.77 -4.98
C GLY A 102 9.24 17.90 -3.94
N LYS A 103 9.78 18.51 -2.89
CA LYS A 103 10.57 17.80 -1.87
C LYS A 103 9.68 16.94 -0.99
N VAL A 104 10.13 15.73 -0.69
CA VAL A 104 9.46 14.80 0.23
C VAL A 104 10.42 14.46 1.37
N GLY A 105 9.98 14.68 2.61
CA GLY A 105 10.74 14.37 3.82
C GLY A 105 10.48 12.96 4.33
N LEU A 106 11.06 12.63 5.49
CA LEU A 106 10.84 11.38 6.22
C LEU A 106 10.62 11.70 7.69
N LEU A 107 9.49 11.26 8.25
CA LEU A 107 9.23 11.31 9.68
C LEU A 107 10.00 10.19 10.40
N LYS A 108 10.31 10.44 11.67
CA LYS A 108 11.15 9.58 12.50
C LYS A 108 10.35 8.46 13.16
N ASN A 109 9.10 8.76 13.57
CA ASN A 109 8.23 7.86 14.33
C ASN A 109 7.33 6.99 13.44
N PHE A 110 6.62 6.06 14.08
CA PHE A 110 5.96 4.95 13.42
C PHE A 110 4.44 5.12 13.35
N LEU A 111 3.90 4.77 12.20
CA LEU A 111 2.53 4.34 12.04
C LEU A 111 2.48 2.83 12.31
N ILE A 112 1.58 2.37 13.17
CA ILE A 112 1.44 0.95 13.49
C ILE A 112 0.51 0.33 12.45
N HIS A 113 0.94 -0.75 11.78
CA HIS A 113 0.15 -1.39 10.72
C HIS A 113 -0.13 -2.85 11.06
N ASN A 114 -1.36 -3.14 11.47
CA ASN A 114 -1.85 -4.50 11.75
C ASN A 114 -2.28 -5.17 10.45
N THR A 115 -1.31 -5.67 9.69
CA THR A 115 -1.54 -6.18 8.33
C THR A 115 -2.54 -7.33 8.27
N ALA A 116 -2.58 -8.18 9.30
CA ALA A 116 -3.56 -9.26 9.44
C ALA A 116 -3.69 -9.73 10.90
N GLU A 117 -4.92 -10.03 11.29
CA GLU A 117 -5.26 -10.66 12.58
C GLU A 117 -5.38 -12.18 12.48
N ASP A 118 -5.75 -12.70 11.30
CA ASP A 118 -5.87 -14.12 11.02
C ASP A 118 -5.46 -14.48 9.57
N ILE A 119 -5.22 -15.76 9.32
CA ILE A 119 -4.77 -16.25 8.01
C ILE A 119 -5.89 -16.19 6.96
N SER A 120 -7.13 -16.46 7.34
CA SER A 120 -8.26 -16.53 6.40
C SER A 120 -8.53 -15.16 5.77
N SER A 121 -8.63 -14.12 6.61
CA SER A 121 -8.80 -12.74 6.15
C SER A 121 -7.62 -12.28 5.28
N TYR A 122 -6.39 -12.64 5.64
CA TYR A 122 -5.21 -12.28 4.85
C TYR A 122 -5.16 -12.98 3.49
N VAL A 123 -5.50 -14.27 3.42
CA VAL A 123 -5.62 -14.99 2.14
C VAL A 123 -6.72 -14.39 1.27
N GLY A 124 -7.85 -13.98 1.87
CA GLY A 124 -8.89 -13.23 1.16
C GLY A 124 -8.37 -11.93 0.56
N LYS A 125 -7.61 -11.14 1.34
CA LYS A 125 -6.94 -9.90 0.88
C LYS A 125 -5.96 -10.19 -0.26
N ILE A 126 -5.12 -11.22 -0.14
CA ILE A 126 -4.18 -11.66 -1.19
C ILE A 126 -4.92 -12.01 -2.48
N ASN A 127 -6.01 -12.78 -2.39
CA ASN A 127 -6.77 -13.17 -3.56
C ASN A 127 -7.38 -11.95 -4.26
N LYS A 128 -7.98 -11.03 -3.49
CA LYS A 128 -8.55 -9.80 -4.04
C LYS A 128 -7.47 -8.91 -4.68
N TYR A 129 -6.38 -8.65 -3.96
CA TYR A 129 -5.36 -7.70 -4.39
C TYR A 129 -4.54 -8.22 -5.56
N SER A 130 -4.25 -9.52 -5.62
CA SER A 130 -3.62 -10.13 -6.80
C SER A 130 -4.45 -9.98 -8.08
N SER A 131 -5.78 -10.07 -7.99
CA SER A 131 -6.66 -9.84 -9.15
C SER A 131 -6.57 -8.40 -9.66
N ILE A 132 -6.65 -7.42 -8.75
CA ILE A 132 -6.52 -6.00 -9.11
C ILE A 132 -5.10 -5.71 -9.64
N HIS A 133 -4.08 -6.35 -9.05
CA HIS A 133 -2.69 -6.21 -9.49
C HIS A 133 -2.46 -6.75 -10.90
N ALA A 134 -3.08 -7.87 -11.25
CA ALA A 134 -3.03 -8.46 -12.58
C ALA A 134 -3.65 -7.55 -13.64
N GLU A 135 -4.81 -6.93 -13.34
CA GLU A 135 -5.44 -5.93 -14.22
C GLU A 135 -4.50 -4.72 -14.45
N GLU A 136 -3.87 -4.21 -13.39
CA GLU A 136 -2.95 -3.07 -13.49
C GLU A 136 -1.67 -3.43 -14.24
N ASN A 137 -1.12 -4.63 -14.04
CA ASN A 137 0.03 -5.08 -14.83
C ASN A 137 -0.28 -5.11 -16.32
N LEU A 138 -1.45 -5.64 -16.72
CA LEU A 138 -1.88 -5.67 -18.12
C LEU A 138 -2.04 -4.25 -18.68
N LYS A 139 -2.67 -3.35 -17.92
CA LYS A 139 -2.82 -1.93 -18.28
C LYS A 139 -1.48 -1.20 -18.41
N GLU A 140 -0.49 -1.58 -17.61
CA GLU A 140 0.88 -1.09 -17.65
C GLU A 140 1.70 -1.71 -18.81
N GLY A 141 1.11 -2.57 -19.63
CA GLY A 141 1.78 -3.24 -20.75
C GLY A 141 2.79 -4.30 -20.31
N LYS A 142 2.73 -4.75 -19.03
CA LYS A 142 3.51 -5.90 -18.58
C LYS A 142 2.95 -7.17 -19.21
N LYS A 143 3.84 -8.17 -19.30
CA LYS A 143 3.52 -9.48 -19.85
C LYS A 143 3.89 -10.56 -18.86
N ALA A 144 2.91 -11.30 -18.38
CA ALA A 144 3.13 -12.53 -17.65
C ALA A 144 3.75 -13.59 -18.58
N ASN A 145 4.69 -14.35 -18.05
CA ASN A 145 5.28 -15.50 -18.73
C ASN A 145 5.66 -16.55 -17.68
N THR A 146 5.95 -17.77 -18.14
CA THR A 146 6.28 -18.91 -17.27
C THR A 146 7.45 -18.59 -16.34
N PHE A 147 8.46 -17.86 -16.83
CA PHE A 147 9.59 -17.43 -16.01
C PHE A 147 9.13 -16.55 -14.83
N LYS A 148 8.30 -15.53 -15.07
CA LYS A 148 7.79 -14.68 -13.99
C LYS A 148 6.96 -15.46 -12.99
N ILE A 149 6.06 -16.33 -13.47
CA ILE A 149 5.19 -17.16 -12.62
C ILE A 149 6.00 -18.07 -11.70
N ILE A 150 7.13 -18.62 -12.17
CA ILE A 150 7.95 -19.54 -11.37
C ILE A 150 8.93 -18.80 -10.45
N PHE A 151 9.62 -17.78 -10.96
CA PHE A 151 10.77 -17.19 -10.26
C PHE A 151 10.42 -16.00 -9.38
N TYR A 152 9.44 -15.15 -9.74
CA TYR A 152 9.07 -14.02 -8.87
C TYR A 152 8.51 -14.45 -7.51
N PRO A 153 7.68 -15.50 -7.38
CA PRO A 153 7.23 -15.98 -6.07
C PRO A 153 8.40 -16.44 -5.19
N LYS A 154 9.33 -17.21 -5.76
CA LYS A 154 10.55 -17.67 -5.08
C LYS A 154 11.42 -16.51 -4.61
N MET A 155 11.62 -15.51 -5.46
CA MET A 155 12.35 -14.29 -5.09
C MET A 155 11.66 -13.53 -3.96
N MET A 156 10.33 -13.41 -4.01
CA MET A 156 9.57 -12.75 -2.95
C MET A 156 9.61 -13.52 -1.63
N PHE A 157 9.53 -14.85 -1.66
CA PHE A 157 9.72 -15.69 -0.49
C PHE A 157 11.10 -15.44 0.14
N LEU A 158 12.17 -15.61 -0.64
CA LEU A 158 13.55 -15.45 -0.16
C LEU A 158 13.80 -14.04 0.39
N LYS A 159 13.32 -13.01 -0.32
CA LYS A 159 13.42 -11.62 0.14
C LYS A 159 12.78 -11.42 1.52
N ASN A 160 11.56 -11.93 1.74
CA ASN A 160 10.89 -11.73 3.03
C ASN A 160 11.54 -12.55 4.16
N ILE A 161 12.06 -13.75 3.86
CA ILE A 161 12.86 -14.54 4.81
C ILE A 161 14.14 -13.80 5.20
N LEU A 162 14.90 -13.28 4.24
CA LEU A 162 16.13 -12.51 4.49
C LEU A 162 15.86 -11.21 5.27
N GLN A 163 14.65 -10.68 5.19
CA GLN A 163 14.20 -9.53 5.98
C GLN A 163 13.71 -9.92 7.39
N GLY A 164 13.78 -11.19 7.77
CA GLY A 164 13.36 -11.66 9.10
C GLY A 164 11.84 -11.68 9.30
N ARG A 165 11.04 -11.63 8.23
CA ARG A 165 9.56 -11.49 8.32
C ARG A 165 8.83 -12.77 8.73
N GLY A 166 9.57 -13.86 8.97
CA GLY A 166 9.03 -15.17 9.33
C GLY A 166 8.54 -15.98 8.14
N PHE A 167 8.48 -17.30 8.33
CA PHE A 167 8.17 -18.26 7.26
C PHE A 167 6.75 -18.09 6.72
N THR A 168 5.74 -18.09 7.59
CA THR A 168 4.33 -18.02 7.21
C THR A 168 4.01 -16.78 6.40
N PHE A 169 4.45 -15.60 6.86
CA PHE A 169 4.27 -14.36 6.11
C PHE A 169 4.98 -14.42 4.75
N SER A 170 6.23 -14.90 4.72
CA SER A 170 7.00 -15.01 3.48
C SER A 170 6.33 -15.94 2.45
N MET A 171 5.72 -17.03 2.90
CA MET A 171 4.96 -17.95 2.04
C MET A 171 3.69 -17.29 1.50
N LEU A 172 2.99 -16.50 2.31
CA LEU A 172 1.81 -15.75 1.87
C LEU A 172 2.18 -14.64 0.87
N GLN A 173 3.32 -13.97 1.04
CA GLN A 173 3.83 -13.02 0.04
C GLN A 173 4.25 -13.70 -1.27
N SER A 174 4.78 -14.92 -1.20
CA SER A 174 5.05 -15.76 -2.37
C SER A 174 3.75 -16.10 -3.11
N LEU A 175 2.73 -16.55 -2.39
CA LEU A 175 1.39 -16.83 -2.94
C LEU A 175 0.79 -15.59 -3.62
N HIS A 176 0.92 -14.42 -2.99
CA HIS A 176 0.46 -13.17 -3.58
C HIS A 176 1.12 -12.86 -4.93
N SER A 177 2.46 -13.00 -4.99
CA SER A 177 3.24 -12.84 -6.22
C SER A 177 2.82 -13.85 -7.30
N PHE A 178 2.64 -15.12 -6.91
CA PHE A 178 2.22 -16.19 -7.81
C PHE A 178 0.85 -15.90 -8.42
N LEU A 179 -0.14 -15.57 -7.59
CA LEU A 179 -1.48 -15.26 -8.05
C LEU A 179 -1.51 -14.02 -8.95
N GLY A 180 -0.72 -12.99 -8.66
CA GLY A 180 -0.62 -11.79 -9.50
C GLY A 180 -0.22 -12.11 -10.94
N TRP A 181 0.88 -12.84 -11.11
CA TRP A 181 1.35 -13.22 -12.45
C TRP A 181 0.47 -14.27 -13.13
N SER A 182 -0.04 -15.25 -12.39
CA SER A 182 -0.91 -16.30 -12.95
C SER A 182 -2.25 -15.73 -13.43
N LYS A 183 -2.84 -14.78 -12.70
CA LYS A 183 -4.08 -14.11 -13.11
C LYS A 183 -3.86 -13.17 -14.29
N GLU A 184 -2.71 -12.49 -14.37
CA GLU A 184 -2.36 -11.68 -15.55
C GLU A 184 -2.23 -12.57 -16.80
N TRP A 185 -1.59 -13.73 -16.66
CA TRP A 185 -1.50 -14.74 -17.71
C TRP A 185 -2.89 -15.25 -18.16
N GLU A 186 -3.79 -15.51 -17.21
CA GLU A 186 -5.18 -15.90 -17.48
C GLU A 186 -5.93 -14.80 -18.24
N LEU A 187 -5.83 -13.53 -17.80
CA LEU A 187 -6.47 -12.38 -18.44
C LEU A 187 -5.96 -12.16 -19.87
N THR A 188 -4.67 -12.32 -20.11
CA THR A 188 -4.05 -12.16 -21.43
C THR A 188 -4.61 -13.17 -22.45
N ARG A 189 -4.88 -14.41 -22.00
CA ARG A 189 -5.50 -15.45 -22.83
C ARG A 189 -6.98 -15.20 -23.09
N LYS A 190 -7.74 -14.73 -22.08
CA LYS A 190 -9.16 -14.40 -22.24
C LYS A 190 -9.41 -13.21 -23.16
N THR A 191 -8.48 -12.26 -23.22
CA THR A 191 -8.62 -11.01 -23.99
C THR A 191 -8.03 -11.07 -25.41
N GLY A 192 -7.49 -12.22 -25.84
CA GLY A 192 -6.86 -12.37 -27.15
C GLY A 192 -5.56 -11.57 -27.32
N GLN A 193 -5.00 -11.04 -26.23
CA GLN A 193 -3.74 -10.28 -26.24
C GLN A 193 -2.49 -11.18 -26.14
N ALA A 194 -2.69 -12.50 -26.07
CA ALA A 194 -1.62 -13.48 -26.22
C ALA A 194 -1.18 -13.52 -27.70
N LYS A 195 -0.09 -12.83 -28.02
CA LYS A 195 0.72 -13.11 -29.22
C LYS A 195 1.81 -14.10 -28.88
#